data_AF-A0A635RBR2-F1
#
_entry.id   AF-A0A635RBR2-F1
#
_cell.length_a   1.000
_cell.length_b   1.000
_cell.length_c   1.000
_cell.angle_alpha   90.00
_cell.angle_beta   90.00
_cell.angle_gamma   90.00
#
_symmetry.space_group_name_H-M   'P 1'
#
loop_
_entity.id
_entity.type
_entity.pdbx_description
1 polymer ?
#
loop_
_entity_poly.entity_id
_entity_poly.type
_entity_poly.pdbx_seq_one_letter_code
_entity_poly.pdbx_strand_id
1 'polypeptide(L)'
;MMESKITNTSAPENIVNYILSGGLLEDNKETCDKLVSQLLPIRSEYCEVVILGSEYCVRSYCRRFEALRVPRTLGGVILLVSNFHSAHVRVATWIANGGDNGF
;
A
#
# COMPACT_ATOMS: atom_id res chain seq x y z
N MET A 1 -27.55 20.26 8.74
CA MET A 1 -26.26 19.56 8.67
C MET A 1 -25.70 19.78 7.28
N MET A 2 -24.59 20.50 7.16
CA MET A 2 -23.89 20.69 5.88
C MET A 2 -22.77 19.66 5.82
N GLU A 3 -22.84 18.74 4.87
CA GLU A 3 -21.72 17.87 4.51
C GLU A 3 -20.63 18.73 3.86
N SER A 4 -19.51 18.93 4.56
CA SER A 4 -18.34 19.59 3.97
C SER A 4 -17.65 18.59 3.04
N LYS A 5 -18.09 18.55 1.78
CA LYS A 5 -17.26 17.98 0.71
C LYS A 5 -16.09 18.93 0.49
N ILE A 6 -14.88 18.48 0.81
CA ILE A 6 -13.66 19.25 0.62
C ILE A 6 -13.50 19.54 -0.88
N THR A 7 -13.68 20.79 -1.26
CA THR A 7 -13.23 21.35 -2.53
C THR A 7 -11.76 21.72 -2.39
N ASN A 8 -10.90 21.06 -3.18
CA ASN A 8 -9.46 21.26 -3.27
C ASN A 8 -8.99 22.70 -3.08
N THR A 9 -8.27 23.01 -1.99
CA THR A 9 -7.08 23.90 -1.95
C THR A 9 -6.61 24.10 -0.50
N SER A 10 -5.54 23.40 -0.06
CA SER A 10 -4.47 23.92 0.83
C SER A 10 -3.70 22.78 1.51
N ALA A 11 -2.39 22.64 1.18
CA ALA A 11 -1.44 21.66 1.72
C ALA A 11 -1.86 20.17 1.53
N PRO A 12 -0.93 19.20 1.51
CA PRO A 12 -1.32 17.81 1.63
C PRO A 12 -1.84 17.63 3.06
N GLU A 13 -3.13 17.89 3.24
CA GLU A 13 -3.86 17.50 4.44
C GLU A 13 -3.49 16.04 4.69
N ASN A 14 -2.76 15.80 5.78
CA ASN A 14 -2.31 14.47 6.12
C ASN A 14 -3.57 13.61 6.21
N ILE A 15 -3.77 12.71 5.24
CA ILE A 15 -5.03 11.99 5.08
C ILE A 15 -5.31 11.15 6.33
N VAL A 16 -4.24 10.77 7.04
CA VAL A 16 -4.30 10.13 8.35
C VAL A 16 -4.95 11.03 9.39
N ASN A 17 -4.56 12.31 9.47
CA ASN A 17 -5.17 13.27 10.41
C ASN A 17 -6.65 13.50 10.09
N TYR A 18 -7.01 13.55 8.80
CA TYR A 18 -8.41 13.66 8.37
C TYR A 18 -9.23 12.45 8.84
N ILE A 19 -8.73 11.23 8.66
CA ILE A 19 -9.38 10.01 9.17
C ILE A 19 -9.50 10.03 10.70
N LEU A 20 -8.42 10.41 11.41
CA LEU A 20 -8.41 10.47 12.87
C LEU A 20 -9.42 11.49 13.42
N SER A 21 -9.75 12.53 12.66
CA SER A 21 -10.80 13.50 12.98
C SER A 21 -12.23 13.03 12.64
N GLY A 22 -12.40 11.80 12.15
CA GLY A 22 -13.70 11.24 11.76
C GLY A 22 -14.09 11.51 10.30
N GLY A 23 -13.15 11.98 9.48
CA GLY A 23 -13.37 12.23 8.06
C GLY A 23 -13.71 10.95 7.29
N LEU A 24 -14.68 11.05 6.38
CA LEU A 24 -15.06 9.95 5.49
C LEU A 24 -14.21 9.97 4.22
N LEU A 25 -13.71 8.81 3.85
CA LEU A 25 -12.92 8.62 2.64
C LEU A 25 -13.77 8.01 1.53
N GLU A 26 -13.57 8.50 0.31
CA GLU A 26 -14.12 7.87 -0.88
C GLU A 26 -13.25 6.68 -1.30
N ASP A 27 -13.90 5.56 -1.63
CA ASP A 27 -13.23 4.37 -2.18
C ASP A 27 -12.91 4.55 -3.67
N ASN A 28 -11.92 5.39 -3.93
CA ASN A 28 -11.42 5.64 -5.27
C ASN A 28 -9.89 5.46 -5.33
N LYS A 29 -9.40 5.27 -6.55
CA LYS A 29 -8.00 4.96 -6.85
C LYS A 29 -7.02 6.04 -6.38
N GLU A 30 -7.41 7.31 -6.38
CA GLU A 30 -6.55 8.42 -5.98
C GLU A 30 -6.39 8.46 -4.46
N THR A 31 -7.50 8.33 -3.72
CA THR A 31 -7.51 8.24 -2.26
C THR A 31 -6.64 7.07 -1.79
N CYS A 32 -6.81 5.89 -2.41
CA CYS A 32 -6.05 4.70 -2.04
C CYS A 32 -4.54 4.89 -2.26
N ASP A 33 -4.12 5.50 -3.38
CA ASP A 33 -2.69 5.73 -3.65
C ASP A 33 -2.06 6.72 -2.66
N LYS A 34 -2.81 7.77 -2.30
CA LYS A 34 -2.40 8.72 -1.27
C LYS A 34 -2.21 8.01 0.07
N LEU A 35 -3.14 7.13 0.46
CA LEU A 35 -2.99 6.34 1.68
C LEU A 35 -1.77 5.43 1.65
N VAL A 36 -1.59 4.66 0.57
CA VAL A 36 -0.46 3.73 0.46
C VAL A 36 0.88 4.47 0.53
N SER A 37 1.01 5.60 -0.17
CA SER A 37 2.24 6.40 -0.17
C SER A 37 2.55 7.09 1.17
N GLN A 38 1.53 7.38 1.99
CA GLN A 38 1.71 7.97 3.32
C GLN A 38 1.89 6.93 4.42
N LEU A 39 1.28 5.75 4.30
CA LEU A 39 1.28 4.72 5.35
C LEU A 39 2.39 3.68 5.20
N LEU A 40 2.92 3.49 3.99
CA LEU A 40 3.87 2.42 3.71
C LEU A 40 5.13 2.93 3.01
N PRO A 41 6.30 2.33 3.32
CA PRO A 41 7.48 2.57 2.52
C PRO A 41 7.30 1.91 1.15
N ILE A 42 7.11 2.71 0.09
CA ILE A 42 6.98 2.22 -1.29
C ILE A 42 8.19 1.36 -1.70
N ARG A 43 9.37 1.66 -1.13
CA ARG A 43 10.58 0.86 -1.22
C ARG A 43 11.11 0.56 0.16
N SER A 44 11.40 -0.71 0.40
CA SER A 44 12.04 -1.23 1.62
C SER A 44 13.39 -1.87 1.28
N GLU A 45 14.02 -2.56 2.22
CA GLU A 45 15.34 -3.17 1.96
C GLU A 45 15.28 -4.27 0.89
N TYR A 46 14.21 -5.07 0.86
CA TYR A 46 14.13 -6.25 -0.02
C TYR A 46 12.96 -6.22 -1.02
N CYS A 47 11.94 -5.39 -0.78
CA CYS A 47 10.75 -5.35 -1.61
C CYS A 47 10.29 -3.94 -1.96
N GLU A 48 9.51 -3.85 -3.03
CA GLU A 48 8.76 -2.67 -3.46
C GLU A 48 7.24 -2.93 -3.42
N VAL A 49 6.48 -1.87 -3.19
CA VAL A 49 5.03 -1.82 -3.43
C VAL A 49 4.81 -1.17 -4.80
N VAL A 50 4.17 -1.90 -5.71
CA VAL A 50 3.89 -1.41 -7.07
C VAL A 50 2.41 -1.53 -7.40
N ILE A 51 1.95 -0.72 -8.35
CA ILE A 51 0.60 -0.79 -8.89
C ILE A 51 0.63 -1.67 -10.15
N LEU A 52 -0.14 -2.75 -10.14
CA LEU A 52 -0.32 -3.65 -11.28
C LEU A 52 -1.79 -3.63 -11.69
N GLY A 53 -2.12 -2.81 -12.69
CA GLY A 53 -3.51 -2.64 -13.14
C GLY A 53 -4.41 -2.09 -12.03
N SER A 54 -5.28 -2.95 -11.49
CA SER A 54 -6.24 -2.62 -10.43
C SER A 54 -5.81 -3.11 -9.05
N GLU A 55 -4.54 -3.45 -8.84
CA GLU A 55 -4.05 -4.03 -7.60
C GLU A 55 -2.75 -3.38 -7.11
N TYR A 56 -2.54 -3.41 -5.79
CA TYR A 56 -1.24 -3.21 -5.18
C TYR A 56 -0.53 -4.55 -5.05
N CYS A 57 0.76 -4.58 -5.37
CA CYS A 57 1.59 -5.78 -5.27
C CYS A 57 2.86 -5.49 -4.47
N VAL A 58 3.11 -6.28 -3.43
CA VAL A 58 4.39 -6.29 -2.71
C VAL A 58 5.27 -7.37 -3.33
N ARG A 59 6.40 -6.98 -3.92
CA ARG A 59 7.28 -7.91 -4.64
C ARG A 59 8.76 -7.62 -4.46
N SER A 60 9.58 -8.62 -4.74
CA SER A 60 11.04 -8.47 -4.86
C SER A 60 11.42 -7.47 -5.98
N TYR A 61 12.56 -6.80 -5.82
CA TYR A 61 13.07 -5.85 -6.84
C TYR A 61 13.36 -6.49 -8.21
N CYS A 62 13.75 -7.76 -8.23
CA CYS A 62 13.94 -8.52 -9.46
C CYS A 62 12.62 -8.97 -10.10
N ARG A 63 11.47 -8.70 -9.46
CA ARG A 63 10.11 -9.00 -9.94
C ARG A 63 9.80 -10.48 -10.11
N ARG A 64 10.62 -11.36 -9.54
CA ARG A 64 10.49 -12.83 -9.66
C ARG A 64 9.58 -13.43 -8.59
N PHE A 65 9.46 -12.75 -7.46
CA PHE A 65 8.63 -13.19 -6.34
C PHE A 65 7.66 -12.09 -5.90
N GLU A 66 6.37 -12.44 -5.84
CA GLU A 66 5.27 -11.61 -5.34
C GLU A 66 4.81 -12.17 -3.98
N ALA A 67 4.88 -11.35 -2.93
CA ALA A 67 4.51 -11.77 -1.59
C ALA A 67 3.04 -11.47 -1.26
N LEU A 68 2.46 -10.41 -1.82
CA LEU A 68 1.09 -10.01 -1.53
C LEU A 68 0.49 -9.24 -2.69
N ARG A 69 -0.76 -9.56 -3.04
CA ARG A 69 -1.59 -8.77 -3.97
C ARG A 69 -2.93 -8.48 -3.32
N VAL A 70 -3.37 -7.24 -3.48
CA VAL A 70 -4.66 -6.78 -2.95
C VAL A 70 -5.30 -5.80 -3.94
N PRO A 71 -6.64 -5.71 -3.99
CA PRO A 71 -7.32 -4.77 -4.86
C PRO A 71 -6.98 -3.33 -4.50
N ARG A 72 -7.04 -2.44 -5.50
CA ARG A 72 -6.83 -1.00 -5.35
C ARG A 72 -8.10 -0.31 -4.85
N THR A 73 -8.51 -0.69 -3.64
CA THR A 73 -9.68 -0.20 -2.91
C THR A 73 -9.29 0.08 -1.45
N LEU A 74 -10.11 0.80 -0.69
CA LEU A 74 -9.85 1.08 0.73
C LEU A 74 -9.69 -0.23 1.53
N GLY A 75 -10.53 -1.23 1.26
CA GLY A 75 -10.38 -2.56 1.85
C GLY A 75 -9.04 -3.21 1.52
N GLY A 76 -8.57 -3.08 0.28
CA GLY A 76 -7.26 -3.56 -0.12
C GLY A 76 -6.10 -2.79 0.53
N VAL A 77 -6.23 -1.47 0.73
CA VAL A 77 -5.25 -0.68 1.49
C VAL A 77 -5.14 -1.17 2.93
N ILE A 78 -6.27 -1.44 3.59
CA ILE A 78 -6.28 -2.01 4.95
C ILE A 78 -5.53 -3.35 4.97
N LEU A 79 -5.87 -4.25 4.05
CA LEU A 79 -5.20 -5.55 3.94
C LEU A 79 -3.71 -5.41 3.65
N LEU A 80 -3.31 -4.46 2.80
CA LEU A 80 -1.91 -4.17 2.50
C LEU A 80 -1.15 -3.76 3.75
N VAL A 81 -1.67 -2.75 4.46
CA VAL A 81 -1.02 -2.19 5.64
C VAL A 81 -0.91 -3.22 6.75
N SER A 82 -1.99 -3.96 7.03
CA SER A 82 -2.00 -5.00 8.06
C SER A 82 -1.06 -6.17 7.77
N ASN A 83 -0.76 -6.45 6.50
CA ASN A 83 0.06 -7.60 6.10
C ASN A 83 1.43 -7.23 5.54
N PHE A 84 1.78 -5.94 5.47
CA PHE A 84 3.01 -5.47 4.82
C PHE A 84 4.26 -6.09 5.44
N HIS A 85 4.34 -6.16 6.78
CA HIS A 85 5.47 -6.76 7.47
C HIS A 85 5.65 -8.24 7.12
N SER A 86 4.55 -9.02 7.12
CA SER A 86 4.57 -10.44 6.72
C SER A 86 5.01 -10.60 5.26
N ALA A 87 4.52 -9.75 4.37
CA ALA A 87 4.93 -9.75 2.97
C ALA A 87 6.44 -9.46 2.81
N HIS A 88 6.96 -8.46 3.55
CA HIS A 88 8.39 -8.14 3.55
C HIS A 88 9.25 -9.33 4.03
N VAL A 89 8.87 -9.98 5.11
CA VAL A 89 9.56 -11.18 5.63
C VAL A 89 9.55 -12.32 4.61
N ARG A 90 8.44 -12.53 3.90
CA ARG A 90 8.36 -13.55 2.84
C ARG A 90 9.32 -13.27 1.69
N VAL A 91 9.46 -12.01 1.27
CA VAL A 91 10.44 -11.63 0.24
C VAL A 91 11.86 -11.86 0.74
N ALA A 92 12.19 -11.40 1.96
CA ALA A 92 13.50 -11.59 2.55
C ALA A 92 13.88 -13.08 2.68
N THR A 93 12.93 -13.92 3.09
CA THR A 93 13.12 -15.37 3.22
C THR A 93 13.35 -16.04 1.87
N TRP A 94 12.57 -15.66 0.84
CA TRP A 94 12.78 -16.16 -0.51
C TRP A 94 14.19 -15.80 -1.04
N ILE A 95 14.65 -14.57 -0.80
CA ILE A 95 16.03 -14.16 -1.16
C ILE A 95 17.06 -14.99 -0.39
N ALA A 96 16.90 -15.14 0.93
CA ALA A 96 17.83 -15.89 1.78
C ALA A 96 17.93 -17.38 1.37
N ASN A 97 16.85 -17.94 0.82
CA ASN A 97 16.83 -19.31 0.31
C ASN A 97 17.45 -19.47 -1.08
N GLY A 98 18.00 -18.42 -1.70
CA GLY A 98 18.59 -18.49 -3.05
C GLY A 98 17.64 -18.08 -4.18
N GLY A 99 16.51 -17.46 -3.83
CA GLY A 99 15.48 -17.07 -4.78
C GLY A 99 14.87 -18.28 -5.48
N ASP A 100 14.71 -18.19 -6.81
CA ASP A 100 14.16 -19.30 -7.61
C ASP A 100 15.11 -20.49 -7.76
N ASN A 101 16.39 -20.33 -7.40
CA ASN A 101 17.40 -21.40 -7.43
C ASN A 101 17.62 -22.01 -6.03
N GLY A 102 16.73 -21.72 -5.08
CA GLY A 102 16.79 -22.31 -3.75
C GLY A 102 16.65 -23.82 -3.78
N PHE A 103 17.32 -24.47 -2.82
CA PHE A 103 17.44 -25.93 -2.68
C PHE A 103 16.13 -26.70 -2.86
#